data_AF-A0A351AVA5-F1
#
_entry.id   AF-A0A351AVA5-F1
#
_cell.length_a   1.000
_cell.length_b   1.000
_cell.length_c   1.000
_cell.angle_alpha   90.00
_cell.angle_beta   90.00
_cell.angle_gamma   90.00
#
_symmetry.space_group_name_H-M   'P 1'
#
loop_
_entity.id
_entity.type
_entity.pdbx_description
1 polymer ?
#
loop_
_entity_poly.entity_id
_entity_poly.type
_entity_poly.pdbx_seq_one_letter_code
_entity_poly.pdbx_strand_id
1 'polypeptide(L)'
;PKRPLLILGEYRNSPQMGRSIVLYGGSILRSYGNLPDEKLNAEVRHILRHEFTHHLESLSGTNDLEIDDAIKLNRYKASLQAE
;
A
#
# COMPACT_ATOMS: atom_id res chain seq x y z
N PRO A 1 17.25 3.50 -9.71
CA PRO A 1 16.91 2.05 -9.71
C PRO A 1 16.25 1.60 -11.04
N LYS A 2 16.62 0.42 -11.56
CA LYS A 2 16.04 -0.16 -12.80
C LYS A 2 14.53 -0.41 -12.70
N ARG A 3 13.96 -0.45 -11.48
CA ARG A 3 12.52 -0.46 -11.19
C ARG A 3 12.21 0.48 -10.01
N PRO A 4 11.33 1.48 -10.16
CA PRO A 4 10.92 2.34 -9.06
C PRO A 4 9.99 1.59 -8.09
N LEU A 5 10.06 1.94 -6.81
CA LEU A 5 9.06 1.54 -5.81
C LEU A 5 7.78 2.35 -6.04
N LEU A 6 6.62 1.68 -6.09
CA LEU A 6 5.33 2.28 -6.39
C LEU A 6 4.39 2.12 -5.21
N ILE A 7 3.62 3.16 -4.90
CA ILE A 7 2.53 3.12 -3.93
C ILE A 7 1.27 2.66 -4.68
N LEU A 8 0.64 1.59 -4.20
CA LEU A 8 -0.54 0.98 -4.82
C LEU A 8 -1.84 1.49 -4.19
N GLY A 9 -1.81 1.69 -2.87
CA GLY A 9 -2.86 2.29 -2.09
C GLY A 9 -2.28 2.95 -0.86
N GLU A 10 -3.06 3.82 -0.23
CA GLU A 10 -2.75 4.38 1.08
C GLU A 10 -4.03 4.74 1.84
N TYR A 11 -3.99 4.51 3.14
CA TYR A 11 -4.91 5.07 4.10
C TYR A 11 -4.46 6.49 4.48
N ARG A 12 -5.34 7.47 4.25
CA ARG A 12 -5.13 8.87 4.61
C ARG A 12 -6.04 9.27 5.75
N ASN A 13 -5.46 9.92 6.75
CA ASN A 13 -6.17 10.63 7.78
C ASN A 13 -5.83 12.12 7.68
N SER A 14 -6.74 12.92 7.14
CA SER A 14 -6.54 14.37 6.98
C SER A 14 -7.55 15.15 7.82
N PRO A 15 -7.15 16.27 8.45
CA PRO A 15 -8.09 17.09 9.22
C PRO A 15 -9.25 17.66 8.40
N GLN A 16 -9.06 17.86 7.09
CA GLN A 16 -10.01 18.56 6.21
C GLN A 16 -10.93 17.62 5.44
N MET A 17 -10.44 16.45 4.99
CA MET A 17 -11.23 15.46 4.23
C MET A 17 -11.60 14.23 5.06
N GLY A 18 -11.17 14.17 6.32
CA GLY A 18 -11.37 13.01 7.19
C GLY A 18 -10.50 11.83 6.76
N ARG A 19 -11.02 10.63 7.02
CA ARG A 19 -10.37 9.34 6.80
C ARG A 19 -10.77 8.77 5.44
N SER A 20 -9.82 8.44 4.59
CA SER A 20 -10.08 7.90 3.25
C SER A 20 -9.04 6.87 2.83
N ILE A 21 -9.44 5.97 1.93
CA ILE A 21 -8.54 5.03 1.27
C ILE A 21 -8.38 5.50 -0.18
N VAL A 22 -7.14 5.69 -0.60
CA VAL A 22 -6.80 6.12 -1.96
C VAL A 22 -6.12 4.96 -2.67
N LEU A 23 -6.60 4.59 -3.85
CA LEU A 23 -5.97 3.59 -4.72
C LEU A 23 -5.39 4.25 -5.96
N TYR A 24 -4.16 3.91 -6.32
CA TYR A 24 -3.46 4.46 -7.46
C TYR A 24 -3.55 3.53 -8.67
N GLY A 25 -4.59 3.69 -9.49
CA GLY A 25 -4.82 2.86 -10.68
C GLY A 25 -3.61 2.77 -11.62
N GLY A 26 -2.89 3.89 -11.83
CA GLY A 26 -1.67 3.90 -12.66
C GLY A 26 -0.55 3.03 -12.08
N SER A 27 -0.37 3.06 -10.76
CA SER A 27 0.61 2.20 -10.08
C SER A 27 0.21 0.73 -10.14
N ILE A 28 -1.08 0.44 -9.90
CA ILE A 28 -1.64 -0.91 -9.97
C ILE A 28 -1.48 -1.50 -11.37
N LEU A 29 -1.81 -0.77 -12.42
CA LEU A 29 -1.64 -1.22 -13.81
C LEU A 29 -0.16 -1.40 -14.18
N ARG A 30 0.74 -0.58 -13.65
CA ARG A 30 2.19 -0.76 -13.88
C ARG A 30 2.73 -2.02 -13.19
N SER A 31 2.20 -2.38 -12.03
CA SER A 31 2.63 -3.58 -11.27
C SER A 31 1.95 -4.86 -11.75
N TYR A 32 0.66 -4.79 -12.09
CA TYR A 32 -0.21 -5.96 -12.30
C TYR A 32 -0.97 -5.93 -13.63
N GLY A 33 -0.78 -4.93 -14.50
CA GLY A 33 -1.58 -4.77 -15.72
C GLY A 33 -1.42 -5.86 -16.76
N ASN A 34 -0.43 -6.74 -16.61
CA ASN A 34 -0.26 -7.94 -17.44
C ASN A 34 -1.08 -9.14 -16.93
N LEU A 35 -1.73 -9.03 -15.77
CA LEU A 35 -2.57 -10.08 -15.21
C LEU A 35 -3.95 -10.08 -15.89
N PRO A 36 -4.59 -11.26 -16.01
CA PRO A 36 -5.99 -11.32 -16.43
C PRO A 36 -6.90 -10.64 -15.39
N ASP A 37 -8.03 -10.11 -15.86
CA ASP A 37 -8.97 -9.29 -15.08
C ASP A 37 -9.36 -9.90 -13.73
N GLU A 38 -9.56 -11.22 -13.66
CA GLU A 38 -9.91 -11.91 -12.42
C GLU A 38 -8.81 -11.77 -11.36
N LYS A 39 -7.54 -11.93 -11.78
CA LYS A 39 -6.38 -11.80 -10.90
C LYS A 39 -6.12 -10.33 -10.57
N LEU A 40 -6.25 -9.42 -11.53
CA LEU A 40 -6.13 -7.98 -11.26
C LEU A 40 -7.17 -7.53 -10.22
N ASN A 41 -8.42 -7.98 -10.34
CA ASN A 41 -9.45 -7.72 -9.34
C ASN A 41 -9.12 -8.32 -7.97
N ALA A 42 -8.49 -9.50 -7.92
CA ALA A 42 -8.04 -10.08 -6.66
C ALA A 42 -6.95 -9.24 -5.99
N GLU A 43 -5.98 -8.74 -6.76
CA GLU A 43 -4.93 -7.84 -6.25
C GLU A 43 -5.52 -6.52 -5.76
N VAL A 44 -6.42 -5.90 -6.51
CA VAL A 44 -7.11 -4.67 -6.09
C VAL A 44 -7.89 -4.90 -4.79
N ARG A 45 -8.62 -6.02 -4.67
CA ARG A 45 -9.31 -6.38 -3.42
C ARG A 45 -8.34 -6.61 -2.26
N HIS A 46 -7.17 -7.18 -2.53
CA HIS A 46 -6.14 -7.39 -1.52
C HIS A 46 -5.59 -6.07 -0.99
N ILE A 47 -5.23 -5.14 -1.89
CA ILE A 47 -4.75 -3.79 -1.53
C ILE A 47 -5.83 -3.05 -0.73
N LEU A 48 -7.08 -3.06 -1.20
CA LEU A 48 -8.18 -2.39 -0.51
C LEU A 48 -8.40 -2.95 0.91
N ARG A 49 -8.33 -4.28 1.07
CA ARG A 49 -8.45 -4.91 2.39
C ARG A 49 -7.34 -4.49 3.33
N HIS A 50 -6.10 -4.40 2.83
CA HIS A 50 -4.97 -3.94 3.63
C HIS A 50 -5.17 -2.51 4.15
N GLU A 51 -5.52 -1.56 3.27
CA GLU A 51 -5.79 -0.17 3.68
C GLU A 51 -7.02 -0.06 4.60
N PHE A 52 -8.01 -0.94 4.42
CA PHE A 52 -9.16 -1.00 5.31
C PHE A 52 -8.79 -1.52 6.70
N THR A 53 -7.88 -2.49 6.79
CA THR A 53 -7.35 -2.94 8.09
C THR A 53 -6.58 -1.82 8.78
N HIS A 54 -5.74 -1.07 8.06
CA HIS A 54 -5.08 0.13 8.58
C HIS A 54 -6.07 1.17 9.11
N HIS A 55 -7.18 1.38 8.39
CA HIS A 55 -8.24 2.26 8.86
C HIS A 55 -8.86 1.80 10.19
N LEU A 56 -9.12 0.50 10.34
CA LEU A 56 -9.66 -0.08 11.58
C LEU A 56 -8.65 0.03 12.74
N GLU A 57 -7.37 -0.22 12.50
CA GLU A 57 -6.31 -0.02 13.50
C GLU A 57 -6.22 1.45 13.97
N SER A 58 -6.29 2.38 13.01
CA SER A 58 -6.33 3.80 13.31
C SER A 58 -7.59 4.21 14.08
N LEU A 59 -8.68 3.45 14.00
CA LEU A 59 -9.88 3.65 14.84
C LEU A 59 -9.69 3.04 16.24
N SER A 60 -8.96 1.93 16.37
CA SER A 60 -8.62 1.34 17.68
C SER A 60 -7.49 2.05 18.41
N GLY A 61 -6.82 3.00 17.76
CA GLY A 61 -5.69 3.74 18.34
C GLY A 61 -4.40 2.93 18.41
N THR A 62 -4.31 1.86 17.62
CA THR A 62 -3.11 1.02 17.48
C THR A 62 -2.38 1.37 16.18
N ASN A 63 -1.09 1.06 16.10
CA ASN A 63 -0.23 1.39 14.96
C ASN A 63 0.71 0.25 14.59
N ASP A 64 0.35 -1.00 14.91
CA ASP A 64 1.25 -2.14 14.75
C ASP A 64 1.52 -2.43 13.26
N LEU A 65 0.52 -2.29 12.39
CA LEU A 65 0.71 -2.48 10.95
C LEU A 65 1.52 -1.35 10.31
N GLU A 66 1.38 -0.10 10.77
CA GLU A 66 2.21 1.02 10.30
C GLU A 66 3.69 0.78 10.62
N ILE A 67 3.99 0.22 11.79
CA ILE A 67 5.35 -0.14 12.21
C ILE A 67 5.91 -1.27 11.33
N ASP A 68 5.13 -2.32 11.08
CA ASP A 68 5.54 -3.44 10.23
C ASP A 68 5.86 -2.97 8.81
N ASP A 69 5.03 -2.09 8.24
CA ASP A 69 5.27 -1.54 6.91
C ASP A 69 6.53 -0.64 6.87
N ALA A 70 6.78 0.14 7.91
CA ALA A 70 8.02 0.91 8.05
C ALA A 70 9.27 0.00 8.11
N ILE A 71 9.19 -1.14 8.82
CA ILE A 71 10.26 -2.13 8.88
C ILE A 71 10.53 -2.75 7.51
N LYS A 72 9.49 -3.18 6.78
CA LYS A 72 9.61 -3.71 5.42
C LYS A 72 10.27 -2.70 4.49
N LEU A 73 9.83 -1.44 4.55
CA LEU A 73 10.38 -0.37 3.73
C LEU A 73 11.86 -0.11 4.04
N ASN A 74 12.24 -0.10 5.32
CA ASN A 74 13.63 0.06 5.73
C ASN A 74 14.50 -1.11 5.27
N ARG A 75 14.00 -2.35 5.36
CA ARG A 75 14.70 -3.53 4.84
C ARG A 75 14.91 -3.44 3.33
N TYR A 76 13.90 -2.99 2.58
CA TYR A 76 14.03 -2.76 1.14
C TYR A 76 15.05 -1.67 0.79
N LYS A 77 15.06 -0.55 1.54
CA LYS A 77 16.07 0.50 1.36
C LYS A 77 17.49 -0.02 1.63
N ALA A 78 17.67 -0.83 2.67
CA ALA A 78 18.96 -1.43 3.00
C ALA A 78 19.45 -2.37 1.89
N SER A 79 18.57 -3.20 1.29
CA SER A 79 18.97 -4.07 0.17
C SER A 79 19.41 -3.30 -1.07
N LEU A 80 18.86 -2.11 -1.31
CA LEU A 80 19.27 -1.25 -2.43
C LEU A 80 20.63 -0.57 -2.22
N GLN A 81 21.10 -0.44 -0.98
CA GLN A 81 22.42 0.13 -0.66
C GLN A 81 23.54 -0.92 -0.65
N ALA A 82 23.18 -2.21 -0.62
CA ALA A 82 24.10 -3.33 -0.64
C ALA A 82 24.40 -3.87 -2.06
N GLU A 83 23.64 -3.42 -3.07
CA GLU A 83 23.87 -3.64 -4.51
C GLU A 83 24.66 -2.48 -5.13
#